data_AF-A0A9N9ELY6-F1
#
_entry.id   AF-A0A9N9ELY6-F1
#
_cell.length_a   1.000
_cell.length_b   1.000
_cell.length_c   1.000
_cell.angle_alpha   90.00
_cell.angle_beta   90.00
_cell.angle_gamma   90.00
#
_symmetry.space_group_name_H-M   'P 1'
#
loop_
_entity.id
_entity.type
_entity.pdbx_description
1 polymer ?
#
loop_
_entity_poly.entity_id
_entity_poly.type
_entity_poly.pdbx_seq_one_letter_code
_entity_poly.pdbx_strand_id
1 'polypeptide(L)'
;IVGTTLYHHKIDKRQKKRALRALDKIHDYKILHNDIREENILIDEKGYVYLTDFGMSIRNDDKELFNKEKYELSCLLDCYM
;
A
#
# COMPACT_ATOMS: atom_id res chain seq x y z
N ILE A 1 -11.39 12.98 -1.09
CA ILE A 1 -10.02 12.93 -0.53
C ILE A 1 -9.10 13.26 -1.70
N VAL A 2 -8.40 14.39 -1.67
CA VAL A 2 -7.40 14.72 -2.69
C VAL A 2 -6.06 14.47 -2.02
N GLY A 3 -5.38 13.39 -2.42
CA GLY A 3 -4.05 13.05 -1.95
C GLY A 3 -3.05 13.17 -3.09
N THR A 4 -1.77 13.37 -2.77
CA THR A 4 -0.68 13.28 -3.74
C THR A 4 -0.17 11.84 -3.81
N THR A 5 0.29 11.42 -4.99
CA THR A 5 0.94 10.12 -5.15
C THR A 5 2.25 10.05 -4.35
N LEU A 6 2.63 8.86 -3.92
CA LEU A 6 3.89 8.61 -3.19
C LEU A 6 5.11 9.08 -4.00
N TYR A 7 5.04 9.01 -5.34
CA TYR A 7 6.10 9.48 -6.25
C TYR A 7 6.64 10.88 -5.88
N HIS A 8 5.78 11.77 -5.40
CA HIS A 8 6.13 13.16 -5.09
C HIS A 8 6.35 13.43 -3.59
N HIS A 9 6.31 12.41 -2.73
CA HIS A 9 6.20 12.60 -1.29
C HIS A 9 7.16 11.69 -0.51
N LYS A 10 8.08 12.30 0.24
CA LYS A 10 8.85 11.57 1.26
C LYS A 10 7.96 11.22 2.43
N ILE A 11 8.09 10.01 2.95
CA ILE A 11 7.25 9.50 4.04
C ILE A 11 8.02 9.29 5.33
N ASP A 12 7.33 9.45 6.45
CA ASP A 12 7.85 9.13 7.76
C ASP A 12 7.53 7.68 8.18
N LYS A 13 8.10 7.28 9.33
CA LYS A 13 7.85 5.96 9.94
C LYS A 13 6.37 5.72 10.24
N ARG A 14 5.59 6.76 10.54
CA ARG A 14 4.17 6.66 10.86
C ARG A 14 3.38 6.35 9.60
N GLN A 15 3.64 7.04 8.49
CA GLN A 15 3.03 6.80 7.18
C GLN A 15 3.36 5.39 6.68
N LYS A 16 4.63 4.94 6.77
CA LYS A 16 4.99 3.55 6.44
C LYS A 16 4.17 2.53 7.21
N LYS A 17 4.04 2.69 8.53
CA LYS A 17 3.24 1.79 9.37
C LYS A 17 1.76 1.79 9.00
N ARG A 18 1.23 2.92 8.52
CA ARG A 18 -0.16 3.04 8.09
C ARG A 18 -0.42 2.35 6.76
N ALA A 19 0.51 2.49 5.81
CA ALA A 19 0.45 1.79 4.53
C ALA A 19 0.41 0.27 4.71
N LEU A 20 1.31 -0.27 5.54
CA LEU A 20 1.35 -1.71 5.84
C LEU A 20 0.06 -2.19 6.51
N ARG A 21 -0.53 -1.40 7.42
CA ARG A 21 -1.81 -1.71 8.05
C ARG A 21 -2.99 -1.64 7.08
N ALA A 22 -2.95 -0.72 6.11
CA ALA A 22 -3.97 -0.63 5.08
C ALA A 22 -3.93 -1.90 4.20
N LEU A 23 -2.74 -2.35 3.83
CA LEU A 23 -2.57 -3.60 3.08
C LEU A 23 -3.03 -4.82 3.90
N ASP A 24 -2.65 -4.91 5.18
CA ASP A 24 -3.12 -5.99 6.07
C ASP A 24 -4.65 -6.06 6.12
N LYS A 25 -5.34 -4.91 6.09
CA LYS A 25 -6.81 -4.87 6.05
C LYS A 25 -7.37 -5.37 4.72
N ILE A 26 -6.71 -5.11 3.60
CA ILE A 26 -7.10 -5.64 2.29
C ILE A 26 -6.95 -7.17 2.31
N HIS A 27 -5.85 -7.69 2.87
CA HIS A 27 -5.59 -9.12 3.02
C HIS A 27 -6.59 -9.81 3.95
N ASP A 28 -7.04 -9.16 5.04
CA ASP A 28 -8.10 -9.66 5.93
C ASP A 28 -9.41 -9.93 5.15
N TYR A 29 -9.68 -9.18 4.09
CA TYR A 29 -10.81 -9.39 3.18
C TYR A 29 -10.56 -10.42 2.08
N LYS A 30 -9.43 -11.13 2.14
CA LYS A 30 -9.02 -12.15 1.16
C LYS A 30 -8.80 -11.55 -0.23
N ILE A 31 -8.26 -10.33 -0.28
CA ILE A 31 -7.98 -9.60 -1.52
C ILE A 31 -6.47 -9.44 -1.65
N LEU A 32 -5.92 -9.80 -2.81
CA LEU A 32 -4.55 -9.49 -3.21
C LEU A 32 -4.60 -8.29 -4.15
N HIS A 33 -3.80 -7.25 -3.90
CA HIS A 33 -3.88 -6.01 -4.69
C HIS A 33 -3.30 -6.18 -6.10
N ASN A 34 -2.18 -6.90 -6.24
CA ASN A 34 -1.38 -7.19 -7.44
C ASN A 34 -0.76 -6.00 -8.19
N ASP A 35 -0.93 -4.78 -7.71
CA ASP A 35 -0.38 -3.58 -8.38
C ASP A 35 0.19 -2.58 -7.39
N ILE A 36 1.14 -3.06 -6.58
CA ILE A 36 1.84 -2.24 -5.59
C ILE A 36 2.91 -1.39 -6.28
N ARG A 37 2.58 -0.12 -6.52
CA ARG A 37 3.47 0.90 -7.09
C ARG A 37 3.15 2.28 -6.50
N GLU A 38 4.07 3.22 -6.62
CA GLU A 38 3.99 4.54 -6.01
C GLU A 38 2.82 5.39 -6.51
N GLU A 39 2.35 5.17 -7.73
CA GLU A 39 1.17 5.85 -8.29
C GLU A 39 -0.13 5.42 -7.61
N ASN A 40 -0.15 4.18 -7.10
CA ASN A 40 -1.29 3.57 -6.43
C ASN A 40 -1.28 3.78 -4.90
N ILE A 41 -0.34 4.59 -4.40
CA ILE A 41 -0.25 4.96 -2.99
C ILE A 41 -0.51 6.46 -2.89
N LEU A 42 -1.65 6.83 -2.33
CA LEU A 42 -2.02 8.22 -2.10
C LEU A 42 -1.77 8.63 -0.65
N ILE A 43 -1.31 9.85 -0.47
CA ILE A 43 -1.13 10.47 0.84
C ILE A 43 -1.93 11.77 0.89
N ASP A 44 -2.84 11.89 1.86
CA ASP A 44 -3.59 13.12 2.06
C ASP A 44 -2.81 14.15 2.90
N GLU A 45 -3.33 15.38 2.95
CA GLU A 45 -2.74 16.49 3.73
C GLU A 45 -2.63 16.21 5.24
N LYS A 46 -3.37 15.22 5.75
CA LYS A 46 -3.36 14.79 7.16
C LYS A 46 -2.36 13.63 7.38
N GLY A 47 -1.62 13.21 6.35
CA GLY A 47 -0.67 12.10 6.40
C GLY A 47 -1.34 10.72 6.48
N TYR A 48 -2.58 10.60 6.02
CA TYR A 48 -3.27 9.31 5.84
C TYR A 48 -2.82 8.70 4.52
N VAL A 49 -2.53 7.39 4.55
CA VAL A 49 -2.11 6.63 3.37
C VAL A 49 -3.27 5.78 2.88
N TYR A 50 -3.48 5.77 1.58
CA TYR A 50 -4.53 5.03 0.88
C TYR A 50 -3.91 4.21 -0.26
N LEU A 51 -4.29 2.94 -0.34
CA LEU A 51 -4.00 2.09 -1.49
C LEU A 51 -5.16 2.20 -2.48
N THR A 52 -4.85 2.44 -3.75
CA THR A 52 -5.83 2.71 -4.80
C THR A 52 -5.57 1.85 -6.04
N ASP A 53 -6.53 1.86 -6.95
CA ASP A 53 -6.52 1.09 -8.20
C ASP A 53 -6.49 -0.44 -7.98
N PHE A 54 -7.68 -0.98 -7.70
CA PHE A 54 -7.89 -2.41 -7.55
C PHE A 54 -8.18 -3.11 -8.89
N GLY A 55 -7.84 -2.50 -10.03
CA GLY A 55 -8.13 -3.06 -11.35
C GLY A 55 -7.49 -4.42 -11.62
N MET A 56 -6.36 -4.70 -10.95
CA MET A 56 -5.62 -5.97 -11.03
C MET A 56 -5.86 -6.90 -9.84
N SER A 57 -6.69 -6.49 -8.88
CA SER A 57 -6.87 -7.21 -7.64
C SER A 57 -7.71 -8.48 -7.82
N ILE A 58 -7.38 -9.51 -7.05
CA ILE A 58 -8.09 -10.79 -7.08
C ILE A 58 -8.46 -11.24 -5.67
N ARG A 59 -9.49 -12.09 -5.57
CA ARG A 59 -9.73 -12.83 -4.34
C ARG A 59 -8.73 -13.97 -4.22
N ASN A 60 -8.06 -14.07 -3.07
CA ASN A 60 -7.08 -15.11 -2.80
C ASN A 60 -7.05 -15.42 -1.30
N ASP A 61 -6.64 -16.63 -0.94
CA ASP A 61 -6.47 -17.09 0.44
C ASP A 61 -5.02 -17.55 0.72
N ASP A 62 -4.13 -17.42 -0.27
CA ASP A 62 -2.73 -17.80 -0.16
C ASP A 62 -1.91 -16.80 0.67
N LYS A 63 -1.49 -17.25 1.85
CA LYS A 63 -0.70 -16.47 2.80
C LYS A 63 0.69 -16.11 2.26
N GLU A 64 1.29 -16.95 1.42
CA GLU A 64 2.62 -16.67 0.85
C GLU A 64 2.55 -15.49 -0.11
N LEU A 65 1.49 -15.41 -0.94
CA LEU A 65 1.26 -14.29 -1.84
C LEU A 65 1.00 -12.99 -1.08
N PHE A 66 0.23 -13.03 0.02
CA PHE A 66 0.05 -11.86 0.89
C PHE A 66 1.36 -11.38 1.53
N ASN A 67 2.18 -12.31 2.02
CA ASN A 67 3.48 -11.96 2.60
C ASN A 67 4.42 -11.36 1.54
N LYS A 68 4.41 -11.89 0.32
CA LYS A 68 5.19 -11.37 -0.80
C LYS A 68 4.78 -9.95 -1.15
N GLU A 69 3.48 -9.69 -1.33
CA GLU A 69 2.95 -8.36 -1.63
C GLU A 69 3.26 -7.35 -0.51
N LYS A 70 3.17 -7.79 0.75
CA LYS A 70 3.54 -6.96 1.91
C LYS A 70 5.02 -6.63 1.92
N TYR A 71 5.88 -7.56 1.54
CA TYR A 71 7.32 -7.33 1.41
C TYR A 71 7.60 -6.31 0.29
N GLU A 72 6.97 -6.48 -0.87
CA GLU A 72 7.07 -5.54 -2.00
C GLU A 72 6.67 -4.12 -1.58
N LEU A 73 5.53 -3.96 -0.89
CA LEU A 73 5.12 -2.67 -0.35
C LEU A 73 6.15 -2.12 0.65
N SER A 74 6.67 -2.95 1.56
CA SER A 74 7.67 -2.50 2.52
C SER A 74 8.93 -1.97 1.84
N CYS A 75 9.46 -2.72 0.86
CA CYS A 75 10.64 -2.32 0.10
C CYS A 75 10.41 -1.04 -0.70
N LEU A 76 9.25 -0.91 -1.35
CA LEU A 76 8.88 0.31 -2.06
C LEU A 76 8.90 1.51 -1.11
N LEU A 77 8.24 1.40 0.05
CA LEU A 77 8.16 2.48 1.04
C LEU A 77 9.54 2.88 1.57
N ASP A 78 10.48 1.93 1.73
CA ASP A 78 11.84 2.22 2.17
C ASP A 78 12.61 3.15 1.21
N CYS A 79 12.29 3.15 -0.08
CA CYS A 79 12.89 4.06 -1.07
C CYS A 79 12.42 5.52 -0.92
N TYR A 80 11.31 5.76 -0.21
CA TYR A 80 10.70 7.08 -0.03
C TYR A 80 10.84 7.63 1.39
N MET A 81 11.56 6.93 2.27
CA MET A 81 11.85 7.38 3.65
C MET A 81 12.95 8.44 3.73
#